data_AF-A0A8W8N3B0-F1
#
_entry.id   AF-A0A8W8N3B0-F1
#
_cell.length_a   1.000
_cell.length_b   1.000
_cell.length_c   1.000
_cell.angle_alpha   90.00
_cell.angle_beta   90.00
_cell.angle_gamma   90.00
#
_symmetry.space_group_name_H-M   'P 1'
#
loop_
_entity.id
_entity.type
_entity.pdbx_description
1 polymer ?
#
loop_
_entity_poly.entity_id
_entity_poly.type
_entity_poly.pdbx_seq_one_letter_code
_entity_poly.pdbx_strand_id
1 'polypeptide(L)'
;CTYTDKGTQLIPTDKAKRARVLQRMHEAAANMQQKLVLDLLYYFFQTKEEDRKEEEVAKKVEAAKEELDRWEAYLGETKAFVAGPDFSMADVWFYPFIAFSVRMGLELEKFPNMKAYYDKVTARPSVQKSWPPHWKEEPAKFSPFKGRI
;
A
#
# COMPACT_ATOMS: atom_id res chain seq x y z
N CYS A 1 -5.09 8.43 -28.68
CA CYS A 1 -5.35 9.41 -27.59
C CYS A 1 -4.05 9.79 -26.91
N THR A 2 -3.44 10.91 -27.27
CA THR A 2 -2.19 11.37 -26.65
C THR A 2 -2.47 12.61 -25.80
N TYR A 3 -2.63 12.39 -24.50
CA TYR A 3 -2.64 13.42 -23.47
C TYR A 3 -1.20 13.79 -23.07
N THR A 4 -0.27 13.84 -24.02
CA THR A 4 1.17 13.93 -23.77
C THR A 4 1.58 15.19 -23.02
N ASP A 5 0.74 16.23 -23.04
CA ASP A 5 1.04 17.54 -22.45
C ASP A 5 0.02 17.95 -21.37
N LYS A 6 -0.85 17.03 -20.94
CA LYS A 6 -1.83 17.28 -19.87
C LYS A 6 -1.44 16.52 -18.61
N GLY A 7 -0.64 17.16 -17.76
CA GLY A 7 -0.31 16.70 -16.41
C GLY A 7 1.09 16.09 -16.26
N THR A 8 1.42 15.67 -15.05
CA THR A 8 2.72 15.06 -14.74
C THR A 8 2.85 13.69 -15.39
N GLN A 9 3.96 13.44 -16.09
CA GLN A 9 4.24 12.14 -16.69
C GLN A 9 4.57 11.09 -15.61
N LEU A 10 3.66 10.15 -15.38
CA LEU A 10 3.78 9.12 -14.34
C LEU A 10 4.40 7.80 -14.83
N ILE A 11 4.42 7.57 -16.15
CA ILE A 11 5.08 6.43 -16.76
C ILE A 11 6.26 6.97 -17.59
N PRO A 12 7.51 6.68 -17.21
CA PRO A 12 8.69 7.11 -17.94
C PRO A 12 8.68 6.66 -19.41
N THR A 13 9.38 7.42 -20.27
CA THR A 13 9.62 7.06 -21.68
C THR A 13 10.82 6.13 -21.83
N ASP A 14 11.82 6.26 -20.94
CA ASP A 14 12.93 5.32 -20.86
C ASP A 14 12.42 3.90 -20.62
N LYS A 15 12.91 2.95 -21.43
CA LYS A 15 12.39 1.58 -21.46
C LYS A 15 12.63 0.85 -20.14
N ALA A 16 13.82 1.01 -19.55
CA ALA A 16 14.17 0.32 -18.31
C ALA A 16 13.36 0.87 -17.13
N LYS A 17 13.26 2.20 -17.00
CA LYS A 17 12.43 2.84 -15.98
C LYS A 17 10.95 2.49 -16.15
N ARG A 18 10.44 2.49 -17.38
CA ARG A 18 9.05 2.09 -17.69
C ARG A 18 8.78 0.65 -17.26
N ALA A 19 9.68 -0.29 -17.59
CA ALA A 19 9.53 -1.69 -17.20
C ALA A 19 9.45 -1.85 -15.68
N ARG A 20 10.32 -1.16 -14.93
CA ARG A 20 10.29 -1.17 -13.46
C ARG A 20 9.00 -0.59 -12.88
N VAL A 21 8.51 0.53 -13.42
CA VAL A 21 7.24 1.13 -13.00
C VAL A 21 6.07 0.16 -13.23
N LEU A 22 6.00 -0.46 -14.40
CA LEU A 22 4.93 -1.41 -14.73
C LEU A 22 5.02 -2.66 -13.86
N GLN A 23 6.22 -3.19 -13.62
CA GLN A 23 6.43 -4.32 -12.72
C GLN A 23 5.86 -4.02 -11.34
N ARG A 24 6.28 -2.91 -10.71
CA ARG A 24 5.83 -2.53 -9.36
C ARG A 24 4.33 -2.25 -9.31
N MET A 25 3.78 -1.63 -10.34
CA MET A 25 2.35 -1.39 -10.46
C MET A 25 1.55 -2.70 -10.45
N HIS A 26 1.93 -3.67 -11.29
CA HIS A 26 1.24 -4.96 -11.37
C HIS A 26 1.48 -5.81 -10.13
N GLU A 27 2.68 -5.76 -9.55
CA GLU A 27 3.00 -6.47 -8.31
C GLU A 27 2.17 -5.94 -7.14
N ALA A 28 1.97 -4.63 -7.01
CA ALA A 28 1.09 -4.06 -6.00
C ALA A 28 -0.37 -4.50 -6.21
N ALA A 29 -0.88 -4.41 -7.43
CA ALA A 29 -2.25 -4.84 -7.73
C ALA A 29 -2.45 -6.35 -7.51
N ALA A 30 -1.45 -7.19 -7.81
CA ALA A 30 -1.57 -8.63 -7.68
C ALA A 30 -1.36 -9.11 -6.23
N ASN A 31 -0.33 -8.60 -5.55
CA ASN A 31 0.10 -9.17 -4.27
C ASN A 31 -0.41 -8.36 -3.08
N MET A 32 -0.27 -7.02 -3.11
CA MET A 32 -0.74 -6.18 -1.99
C MET A 32 -2.25 -6.25 -1.85
N GLN A 33 -2.97 -6.12 -2.96
CA GLN A 33 -4.43 -6.25 -2.96
C GLN A 33 -4.85 -7.65 -2.46
N GLN A 34 -4.23 -8.72 -3.00
CA GLN A 34 -4.62 -10.07 -2.62
C GLN A 34 -4.36 -10.32 -1.14
N LYS A 35 -3.12 -10.17 -0.68
CA LYS A 35 -2.73 -10.62 0.66
C LYS A 35 -3.25 -9.72 1.78
N LEU A 36 -3.20 -8.40 1.61
CA LEU A 36 -3.62 -7.48 2.66
C LEU A 36 -5.13 -7.25 2.61
N VAL A 37 -5.69 -7.02 1.42
CA VAL A 37 -7.10 -6.62 1.31
C VAL A 37 -8.02 -7.82 1.18
N LEU A 38 -7.83 -8.68 0.19
CA LEU A 38 -8.77 -9.77 -0.10
C LEU A 38 -8.63 -10.95 0.87
N ASP A 39 -7.42 -11.34 1.21
CA ASP A 39 -7.20 -12.52 2.04
C ASP A 39 -7.40 -12.21 3.52
N LEU A 40 -6.89 -11.06 3.99
CA LEU A 40 -6.91 -10.70 5.40
C LEU A 40 -8.06 -9.77 5.75
N LEU A 41 -8.12 -8.54 5.23
CA LEU A 41 -9.17 -7.59 5.62
C LEU A 41 -10.58 -8.10 5.30
N TYR A 42 -10.79 -8.66 4.11
CA TYR A 42 -12.10 -9.19 3.71
C TYR A 42 -12.50 -10.41 4.53
N TYR A 43 -11.56 -11.28 4.92
CA TYR A 43 -11.85 -12.35 5.86
C TYR A 43 -12.35 -11.80 7.20
N PHE A 44 -11.72 -10.73 7.71
CA PHE A 44 -12.18 -10.08 8.92
C PHE A 44 -13.54 -9.36 8.76
N PHE A 45 -13.85 -8.82 7.57
CA PHE A 45 -15.15 -8.20 7.30
C PHE A 45 -16.29 -9.20 7.11
N GLN A 46 -16.00 -10.39 6.57
CA GLN A 46 -17.00 -11.38 6.20
C GLN A 46 -17.21 -12.46 7.27
N THR A 47 -16.17 -12.76 8.05
CA THR A 47 -16.22 -13.80 9.08
C THR A 47 -16.44 -13.16 10.45
N LYS A 48 -17.51 -13.57 11.13
CA LYS A 48 -17.78 -13.18 12.53
C LYS A 48 -16.66 -13.62 13.44
N GLU A 49 -16.46 -12.89 14.53
CA GLU A 49 -15.36 -13.16 15.47
C GLU A 49 -15.38 -14.60 16.03
N GLU A 50 -16.55 -15.12 16.38
CA GLU A 50 -16.77 -16.49 16.86
C GLU A 50 -16.43 -17.59 15.84
N ASP A 51 -16.48 -17.28 14.54
CA ASP A 51 -16.25 -18.22 13.45
C ASP A 51 -14.79 -18.16 12.91
N ARG A 52 -13.98 -17.21 13.40
CA ARG A 52 -12.60 -17.03 12.93
C ARG A 52 -11.70 -18.12 13.49
N LYS A 53 -11.00 -18.82 12.61
CA LYS A 53 -10.02 -19.84 12.99
C LYS A 53 -8.67 -19.18 13.20
N GLU A 54 -8.12 -19.31 14.41
CA GLU A 54 -6.83 -18.70 14.77
C GLU A 54 -5.70 -19.11 13.82
N GLU A 55 -5.63 -20.38 13.44
CA GLU A 55 -4.64 -20.89 12.48
C GLU A 55 -4.76 -20.22 11.10
N GLU A 56 -5.99 -19.98 10.63
CA GLU A 56 -6.24 -19.33 9.35
C GLU A 56 -5.86 -17.85 9.40
N VAL A 57 -6.18 -17.17 10.51
CA VAL A 57 -5.77 -15.78 10.77
C VAL A 57 -4.24 -15.68 10.79
N ALA A 58 -3.57 -16.58 11.51
CA ALA A 58 -2.11 -16.60 11.59
C ALA A 58 -1.47 -16.75 10.20
N LYS A 59 -1.93 -17.70 9.38
CA LYS A 59 -1.44 -17.87 8.00
C LYS A 59 -1.61 -16.62 7.14
N LYS A 60 -2.77 -15.96 7.22
CA LYS A 60 -3.07 -14.73 6.47
C LYS A 60 -2.20 -13.55 6.94
N VAL A 61 -1.98 -13.44 8.25
CA VAL A 61 -1.11 -12.42 8.85
C VAL A 61 0.34 -12.62 8.43
N GLU A 62 0.87 -13.84 8.48
CA GLU A 62 2.24 -14.12 8.05
C GLU A 62 2.42 -13.83 6.55
N ALA A 63 1.48 -14.23 5.70
CA ALA A 63 1.53 -13.90 4.27
C ALA A 63 1.53 -12.38 4.01
N ALA A 64 0.76 -11.61 4.80
CA ALA A 64 0.75 -10.15 4.71
C ALA A 64 2.07 -9.52 5.20
N LYS A 65 2.68 -10.06 6.26
CA LYS A 65 4.02 -9.62 6.74
C LYS A 65 5.09 -9.85 5.68
N GLU A 66 5.16 -11.05 5.11
CA GLU A 66 6.12 -11.37 4.06
C GLU A 66 6.00 -10.43 2.85
N GLU A 67 4.77 -10.02 2.53
CA GLU A 67 4.54 -9.04 1.48
C GLU A 67 5.04 -7.66 1.89
N LEU A 68 4.69 -7.18 3.08
CA LEU A 68 5.16 -5.89 3.60
C LEU A 68 6.68 -5.82 3.69
N ASP A 69 7.36 -6.89 4.11
CA ASP A 69 8.82 -6.99 4.16
C ASP A 69 9.47 -6.83 2.78
N ARG A 70 8.82 -7.36 1.74
CA ARG A 70 9.29 -7.19 0.35
C ARG A 70 9.22 -5.72 -0.08
N TRP A 71 8.13 -5.03 0.23
CA TRP A 71 7.97 -3.62 -0.10
C TRP A 71 8.87 -2.70 0.74
N GLU A 72 9.07 -3.06 2.01
CA GLU A 72 10.06 -2.42 2.87
C GLU A 72 11.47 -2.52 2.26
N ALA A 73 11.86 -3.71 1.78
CA ALA A 73 13.14 -3.91 1.10
C ALA A 73 13.26 -3.09 -0.19
N TYR A 74 12.20 -3.02 -1.01
CA TYR A 74 12.21 -2.19 -2.23
C TYR A 74 12.35 -0.70 -1.92
N LEU A 75 11.68 -0.21 -0.87
CA LEU A 75 11.83 1.17 -0.43
C LEU A 75 13.20 1.45 0.20
N GLY A 76 13.81 0.45 0.85
CA GLY A 76 15.19 0.52 1.30
C GLY A 76 16.22 0.60 0.16
N GLU A 77 15.97 -0.09 -0.96
CA GLU A 77 16.80 -0.02 -2.17
C GLU A 77 16.68 1.34 -2.86
N THR A 78 15.46 1.83 -3.09
CA THR A 78 15.25 3.08 -3.84
C THR A 78 15.44 4.33 -2.99
N LYS A 79 15.25 4.23 -1.68
CA LYS A 79 15.29 5.34 -0.69
C LYS A 79 14.36 6.51 -1.03
N ALA A 80 13.40 6.29 -1.93
CA ALA A 80 12.58 7.35 -2.52
C ALA A 80 11.13 6.91 -2.70
N PHE A 81 10.81 6.32 -3.86
CA PHE A 81 9.49 5.83 -4.26
C PHE A 81 9.59 4.37 -4.71
N VAL A 82 8.46 3.67 -4.86
CA VAL A 82 8.49 2.20 -5.02
C VAL A 82 9.17 1.70 -6.29
N ALA A 83 9.29 2.56 -7.31
CA ALA A 83 9.92 2.21 -8.58
C ALA A 83 11.24 2.96 -8.85
N GLY A 84 11.70 3.84 -7.94
CA GLY A 84 12.92 4.62 -8.11
C GLY A 84 12.89 5.99 -7.45
N PRO A 85 13.71 6.96 -7.94
CA PRO A 85 13.85 8.28 -7.34
C PRO A 85 12.65 9.21 -7.59
N ASP A 86 11.86 8.93 -8.62
CA ASP A 86 10.75 9.78 -9.07
C ASP A 86 9.40 9.14 -8.74
N PHE A 87 8.43 9.96 -8.33
CA PHE A 87 7.04 9.53 -8.14
C PHE A 87 6.44 9.09 -9.48
N SER A 88 5.82 7.91 -9.51
CA SER A 88 5.39 7.26 -10.74
C SER A 88 4.00 6.62 -10.61
N MET A 89 3.53 6.00 -11.69
CA MET A 89 2.28 5.23 -11.68
C MET A 89 2.31 4.07 -10.67
N ALA A 90 3.49 3.54 -10.35
CA ALA A 90 3.62 2.50 -9.34
C ALA A 90 3.19 3.00 -7.95
N ASP A 91 3.52 4.24 -7.60
CA ASP A 91 3.13 4.86 -6.32
C ASP A 91 1.62 5.14 -6.26
N VAL A 92 1.03 5.52 -7.39
CA VAL A 92 -0.42 5.75 -7.51
C VAL A 92 -1.20 4.47 -7.18
N TRP A 93 -0.69 3.31 -7.59
CA TRP A 93 -1.31 2.01 -7.30
C TRP A 93 -0.96 1.48 -5.91
N PHE A 94 0.29 1.61 -5.48
CA PHE A 94 0.76 1.06 -4.21
C PHE A 94 0.23 1.84 -2.99
N TYR A 95 0.29 3.16 -3.03
CA TYR A 95 0.00 4.01 -1.87
C TYR A 95 -1.41 3.82 -1.28
N PRO A 96 -2.50 3.72 -2.08
CA PRO A 96 -3.83 3.49 -1.53
C PRO A 96 -3.93 2.23 -0.66
N PHE A 97 -3.23 1.14 -1.02
CA PHE A 97 -3.22 -0.08 -0.21
C PHE A 97 -2.54 0.14 1.14
N ILE A 98 -1.41 0.86 1.18
CA ILE A 98 -0.75 1.20 2.44
C ILE A 98 -1.59 2.15 3.28
N ALA A 99 -2.13 3.21 2.68
CA ALA A 99 -2.97 4.16 3.40
C ALA A 99 -4.21 3.50 4.00
N PHE A 100 -4.83 2.58 3.28
CA PHE A 100 -5.93 1.79 3.80
C PHE A 100 -5.50 0.83 4.90
N SER A 101 -4.36 0.16 4.77
CA SER A 101 -3.83 -0.71 5.83
C SER A 101 -3.51 0.05 7.12
N VAL A 102 -2.92 1.24 7.03
CA VAL A 102 -2.71 2.15 8.18
C VAL A 102 -4.05 2.54 8.81
N ARG A 103 -5.03 2.89 7.98
CA ARG A 103 -6.40 3.16 8.46
C ARG A 103 -7.02 1.95 9.16
N MET A 104 -6.66 0.74 8.76
CA MET A 104 -7.08 -0.53 9.37
C MET A 104 -6.16 -1.01 10.52
N GLY A 105 -5.25 -0.15 11.00
CA GLY A 105 -4.44 -0.38 12.19
C GLY A 105 -3.06 -1.00 11.95
N LEU A 106 -2.52 -0.92 10.72
CA LEU A 106 -1.14 -1.31 10.46
C LEU A 106 -0.17 -0.34 11.14
N GLU A 107 0.75 -0.87 11.94
CA GLU A 107 1.78 -0.13 12.67
C GLU A 107 3.05 0.00 11.80
N LEU A 108 3.28 1.19 11.24
CA LEU A 108 4.44 1.44 10.36
C LEU A 108 5.76 1.58 11.11
N GLU A 109 5.73 1.64 12.45
CA GLU A 109 6.91 1.73 13.31
C GLU A 109 7.87 0.54 13.11
N LYS A 110 7.35 -0.59 12.63
CA LYS A 110 8.12 -1.80 12.30
C LYS A 110 8.76 -1.75 10.90
N PHE A 111 8.37 -0.79 10.06
CA PHE A 111 8.76 -0.67 8.66
C PHE A 111 9.30 0.75 8.38
N PRO A 112 10.55 1.06 8.77
CA PRO A 112 11.07 2.43 8.74
C PRO A 112 11.11 3.05 7.33
N ASN A 113 11.43 2.29 6.29
CA ASN A 113 11.45 2.81 4.91
C ASN A 113 10.03 3.07 4.43
N MET A 114 9.09 2.18 4.74
CA MET A 114 7.67 2.35 4.45
C MET A 114 7.04 3.50 5.20
N LYS A 115 7.44 3.74 6.46
CA LYS A 115 7.04 4.91 7.23
C LYS A 115 7.51 6.20 6.56
N ALA A 116 8.79 6.29 6.22
CA ALA A 116 9.36 7.46 5.55
C ALA A 116 8.69 7.70 4.18
N TYR A 117 8.39 6.63 3.45
CA TYR A 117 7.62 6.68 2.21
C TYR A 117 6.19 7.19 2.42
N TYR A 118 5.48 6.61 3.40
CA TYR A 118 4.10 6.97 3.72
C TYR A 118 3.99 8.45 4.08
N ASP A 119 4.85 8.95 4.97
CA ASP A 119 4.83 10.35 5.39
C ASP A 119 5.10 11.28 4.18
N LYS A 120 6.07 10.91 3.33
CA LYS A 120 6.41 11.65 2.10
C LYS A 120 5.25 11.70 1.10
N VAL A 121 4.59 10.58 0.83
CA VAL A 121 3.50 10.51 -0.16
C VAL A 121 2.23 11.15 0.40
N THR A 122 1.94 10.96 1.69
CA THR A 122 0.80 11.59 2.38
C THR A 122 0.90 13.11 2.33
N ALA A 123 2.09 13.69 2.46
CA ALA A 123 2.30 15.13 2.37
C ALA A 123 2.05 15.75 0.98
N ARG A 124 1.90 14.94 -0.08
CA ARG A 124 1.69 15.45 -1.45
C ARG A 124 0.35 16.18 -1.56
N PRO A 125 0.29 17.37 -2.18
CA PRO A 125 -0.97 18.10 -2.38
C PRO A 125 -2.06 17.29 -3.10
N SER A 126 -1.66 16.42 -4.05
CA SER A 126 -2.60 15.55 -4.77
C SER A 126 -3.27 14.55 -3.82
N VAL A 127 -2.51 13.97 -2.90
CA VAL A 127 -3.00 12.99 -1.92
C VAL A 127 -3.87 13.65 -0.87
N GLN A 128 -3.47 14.83 -0.38
CA GLN A 128 -4.29 15.61 0.56
C GLN A 128 -5.67 15.97 -0.02
N LYS A 129 -5.72 16.29 -1.32
CA LYS A 129 -6.96 16.60 -2.05
C LYS A 129 -7.82 15.36 -2.31
N SER A 130 -7.20 14.20 -2.54
CA SER A 130 -7.92 12.93 -2.76
C SER A 130 -8.12 12.11 -1.48
N TRP A 131 -7.76 12.64 -0.32
CA TRP A 131 -7.91 11.95 0.95
C TRP A 131 -9.39 11.71 1.25
N PRO A 132 -9.82 10.49 1.61
CA PRO A 132 -11.23 10.24 1.91
C PRO A 132 -11.73 11.17 3.04
N PRO A 133 -12.75 12.03 2.80
CA PRO A 133 -13.18 13.02 3.79
C PRO A 133 -13.60 12.40 5.11
N HIS A 134 -14.38 11.31 5.05
CA HIS A 134 -14.86 10.57 6.22
C HIS A 134 -13.74 9.95 7.09
N TRP A 135 -12.50 9.82 6.59
CA TRP A 135 -11.38 9.36 7.42
C TRP A 135 -10.82 10.45 8.33
N LYS A 136 -11.06 11.72 8.01
CA LYS A 136 -10.66 12.87 8.85
C LYS A 136 -11.64 13.08 10.01
N GLU A 137 -12.91 12.79 9.76
CA GLU A 137 -14.01 13.04 10.68
C GLU A 137 -14.22 11.86 11.63
N GLU A 138 -14.09 10.63 11.13
CA GLU A 138 -14.36 9.43 11.92
C GLU A 138 -13.08 8.64 12.21
N PRO A 139 -12.84 8.18 13.44
CA PRO A 139 -11.79 7.21 13.71
C PRO A 139 -12.10 5.85 13.07
N ALA A 140 -11.09 5.00 12.92
CA ALA A 140 -11.30 3.64 12.41
C ALA A 140 -12.15 2.85 13.42
N LYS A 141 -13.32 2.38 12.99
CA LYS A 141 -14.24 1.58 13.83
C LYS A 141 -13.76 0.15 14.02
N PHE A 142 -12.81 -0.29 13.20
CA PHE A 142 -12.31 -1.66 13.15
C PHE A 142 -10.85 -1.67 12.71
N SER A 143 -10.03 -2.52 13.34
CA SER A 143 -8.59 -2.54 13.09
C SER A 143 -8.01 -3.97 13.06
N PRO A 144 -8.21 -4.73 11.97
CA PRO A 144 -7.69 -6.10 11.84
C PRO A 144 -6.18 -6.21 11.99
N PHE A 145 -5.40 -5.22 11.56
CA PHE A 145 -3.95 -5.28 11.62
C PHE A 145 -3.38 -5.00 13.01
N LYS A 146 -4.13 -4.28 13.86
CA LYS A 146 -3.63 -3.80 15.14
C LYS A 146 -3.16 -4.95 16.02
N GLY A 147 -1.90 -4.90 16.45
CA GLY A 147 -1.26 -5.93 17.26
C GLY A 147 -1.00 -7.27 16.56
N ARG A 148 -1.26 -7.39 15.25
CA ARG A 148 -1.01 -8.62 14.46
C ARG A 148 0.16 -8.48 13.50
N ILE A 149 0.30 -7.29 12.92
CA ILE A 149 1.43 -6.88 12.07
C ILE A 149 2.11 -5.72 12.75
#